data_AF-A0A1J4RJZ2-F1
#
_entry.id   AF-A0A1J4RJZ2-F1
#
_cell.length_a   1.000
_cell.length_b   1.000
_cell.length_c   1.000
_cell.angle_alpha   90.00
_cell.angle_beta   90.00
_cell.angle_gamma   90.00
#
_symmetry.space_group_name_H-M   'P 1'
#
loop_
_entity.id
_entity.type
_entity.pdbx_description
1 polymer ?
#
loop_
_entity_poly.entity_id
_entity_poly.type
_entity_poly.pdbx_seq_one_letter_code
_entity_poly.pdbx_strand_id
1 'polypeptide(L)'
;MIKMALTIIFDTNIYLDFLLIEDKKDSKESIPKYLKQSNDIYDLIPKRKFKVIHSIWNEFELRDQISKLNLERKFIMHGFSVPEFGKAKEIIVLNENDKNAIDDAALSLLEISKHEEVELNMNEILKMVRKGLSFMDSILVFQAEYNKNCDYLVTRDNTLRKQVNEFKFSEKVIGGKTFLSKI
;
A
#
# COMPACT_ATOMS: atom_id res chain seq x y z
N MET A 1 22.88 -8.25 -22.84
CA MET A 1 22.53 -7.15 -21.91
C MET A 1 21.46 -7.68 -20.97
N ILE A 2 21.77 -7.89 -19.69
CA ILE A 2 20.79 -8.40 -18.71
C ILE A 2 19.81 -7.25 -18.46
N LYS A 3 18.54 -7.42 -18.86
CA LYS A 3 17.49 -6.44 -18.57
C LYS A 3 17.41 -6.32 -17.04
N MET A 4 17.76 -5.17 -16.49
CA MET A 4 17.64 -4.94 -15.04
C MET A 4 16.18 -5.18 -14.64
N ALA A 5 15.98 -5.93 -13.56
CA ALA A 5 14.66 -6.14 -12.99
C ALA A 5 14.07 -4.78 -12.59
N LEU A 6 12.81 -4.52 -12.97
CA LEU A 6 12.11 -3.29 -12.61
C LEU A 6 12.12 -3.12 -11.09
N THR A 7 12.34 -1.90 -10.62
CA THR A 7 12.28 -1.54 -9.20
C THR A 7 11.07 -0.66 -8.97
N ILE A 8 10.21 -1.05 -8.05
CA ILE A 8 8.91 -0.41 -7.85
C ILE A 8 8.65 -0.08 -6.38
N ILE A 9 7.77 0.89 -6.17
CA ILE A 9 7.07 1.10 -4.91
C ILE A 9 5.65 0.57 -5.08
N PHE A 10 5.16 -0.18 -4.10
CA PHE A 10 3.74 -0.49 -3.99
C PHE A 10 3.02 0.58 -3.18
N ASP A 11 1.86 0.99 -3.65
CA ASP A 11 0.85 1.62 -2.82
C ASP A 11 0.46 0.68 -1.66
N THR A 12 0.26 1.24 -0.47
CA THR A 12 -0.14 0.53 0.76
C THR A 12 -1.35 -0.37 0.53
N ASN A 13 -2.29 0.04 -0.33
CA ASN A 13 -3.46 -0.77 -0.64
C ASN A 13 -3.16 -2.10 -1.36
N ILE A 14 -2.02 -2.21 -2.05
CA ILE A 14 -1.59 -3.47 -2.68
C ILE A 14 -1.08 -4.44 -1.61
N TYR A 15 -0.36 -3.95 -0.60
CA TYR A 15 0.06 -4.77 0.54
C TYR A 15 -1.15 -5.32 1.31
N LEU A 16 -2.19 -4.50 1.51
CA LEU A 16 -3.44 -4.96 2.14
C LEU A 16 -4.15 -6.04 1.31
N ASP A 17 -4.10 -5.93 -0.03
CA ASP A 17 -4.63 -6.99 -0.89
C ASP A 17 -3.84 -8.29 -0.74
N PHE A 18 -2.52 -8.23 -0.55
CA PHE A 18 -1.69 -9.42 -0.29
C PHE A 18 -2.09 -10.11 1.00
N LEU A 19 -2.32 -9.36 2.08
CA LEU A 19 -2.80 -9.92 3.35
C LEU A 19 -4.11 -10.69 3.18
N LEU A 20 -5.06 -10.12 2.41
CA LEU A 20 -6.33 -10.78 2.13
C LEU A 20 -6.16 -12.01 1.22
N ILE A 21 -5.21 -11.97 0.28
CA ILE A 21 -4.88 -13.11 -0.58
C ILE A 21 -4.29 -14.26 0.25
N GLU A 22 -3.40 -13.96 1.19
CA GLU A 22 -2.82 -14.94 2.12
C GLU A 22 -3.89 -15.60 2.99
N ASP A 23 -4.75 -14.80 3.64
CA ASP A 23 -5.87 -15.31 4.44
C ASP A 23 -6.79 -16.25 3.63
N LYS A 24 -7.10 -15.91 2.37
CA LYS A 24 -7.91 -16.76 1.49
C LYS A 24 -7.18 -18.04 1.05
N LYS A 25 -5.87 -17.96 0.81
CA LYS A 25 -5.06 -19.14 0.46
C LYS A 25 -4.96 -20.11 1.65
N ASP A 26 -4.74 -19.59 2.85
CA ASP A 26 -4.62 -20.40 4.08
C ASP A 26 -5.96 -21.07 4.45
N SER A 27 -7.06 -20.35 4.30
CA SER A 27 -8.43 -20.88 4.50
C SER A 27 -8.93 -21.75 3.33
N LYS A 28 -8.16 -21.90 2.25
CA LYS A 28 -8.53 -22.61 1.01
C LYS A 28 -9.82 -22.08 0.37
N GLU A 29 -10.11 -20.80 0.57
CA GLU A 29 -11.23 -20.11 -0.04
C GLU A 29 -10.88 -19.60 -1.44
N SER A 30 -11.90 -19.39 -2.28
CA SER A 30 -11.70 -18.82 -3.61
C SER A 30 -11.29 -17.35 -3.53
N ILE A 31 -10.24 -16.96 -4.25
CA ILE A 31 -9.82 -15.55 -4.36
C ILE A 31 -10.88 -14.76 -5.15
N PRO A 32 -11.45 -13.68 -4.58
CA PRO A 32 -12.41 -12.84 -5.27
C PRO A 32 -11.86 -12.23 -6.57
N LYS A 33 -12.72 -12.06 -7.59
CA LYS A 33 -12.32 -11.52 -8.90
C LYS A 33 -11.66 -10.15 -8.83
N TYR A 34 -12.04 -9.31 -7.86
CA TYR A 34 -11.45 -7.97 -7.71
C TYR A 34 -9.99 -8.00 -7.24
N LEU A 35 -9.55 -9.08 -6.59
CA LEU A 35 -8.16 -9.30 -6.16
C LEU A 35 -7.29 -9.95 -7.25
N LYS A 36 -7.86 -10.33 -8.39
CA LYS A 36 -7.14 -11.11 -9.42
C LYS A 36 -5.82 -10.46 -9.82
N GLN A 37 -5.81 -9.14 -10.05
CA GLN A 37 -4.59 -8.41 -10.43
C GLN A 37 -3.55 -8.41 -9.31
N SER A 38 -3.97 -8.17 -8.07
CA SER A 38 -3.07 -8.23 -6.91
C SER A 38 -2.52 -9.64 -6.70
N ASN A 39 -3.32 -10.69 -6.94
CA ASN A 39 -2.86 -12.07 -6.89
C ASN A 39 -1.85 -12.39 -8.01
N ASP A 40 -2.11 -11.93 -9.24
CA ASP A 40 -1.17 -12.10 -10.36
C ASP A 40 0.19 -11.44 -10.03
N ILE A 41 0.18 -10.27 -9.37
CA ILE A 41 1.39 -9.59 -8.89
C ILE A 41 2.06 -10.37 -7.75
N TYR A 42 1.28 -10.83 -6.78
CA TYR A 42 1.76 -11.60 -5.63
C TYR A 42 2.50 -12.87 -6.08
N ASP A 43 1.95 -13.60 -7.05
CA ASP A 43 2.53 -14.82 -7.61
C ASP A 43 3.84 -14.58 -8.41
N LEU A 44 4.23 -13.32 -8.62
CA LEU A 44 5.51 -12.94 -9.23
C LEU A 44 6.61 -12.62 -8.19
N ILE A 45 6.26 -12.34 -6.92
CA ILE A 45 7.21 -12.00 -5.86
C ILE A 45 8.25 -13.13 -5.66
N PRO A 46 7.86 -14.41 -5.46
CA PRO A 46 8.84 -15.49 -5.26
C PRO A 46 9.75 -15.71 -6.47
N LYS A 47 9.29 -15.31 -7.67
CA LYS A 47 10.03 -15.44 -8.93
C LYS A 47 11.07 -14.34 -9.12
N ARG A 48 11.16 -13.36 -8.21
CA ARG A 48 12.12 -12.24 -8.21
C ARG A 48 12.19 -11.50 -9.56
N LYS A 49 11.04 -11.35 -10.24
CA LYS A 49 10.98 -10.69 -11.56
C LYS A 49 11.13 -9.17 -11.49
N PHE A 50 10.99 -8.61 -10.29
CA PHE A 50 11.12 -7.19 -9.98
C PHE A 50 11.63 -7.05 -8.56
N LYS A 51 12.07 -5.84 -8.21
CA LYS A 51 12.45 -5.43 -6.86
C LYS A 51 11.36 -4.51 -6.32
N VAL A 52 11.04 -4.67 -5.05
CA VAL A 52 10.16 -3.76 -4.34
C VAL A 52 11.00 -2.94 -3.39
N ILE A 53 10.75 -1.64 -3.32
CA ILE A 53 11.31 -0.76 -2.31
C ILE A 53 10.18 -0.12 -1.51
N HIS A 54 10.47 0.24 -0.27
CA HIS A 54 9.57 0.96 0.61
C HIS A 54 10.34 2.00 1.43
N SER A 55 9.62 2.97 1.96
CA SER A 55 10.13 3.95 2.93
C SER A 55 9.44 3.78 4.29
N ILE A 56 9.88 4.54 5.28
CA ILE A 56 9.24 4.67 6.59
C ILE A 56 7.79 5.17 6.48
N TRP A 57 7.46 5.89 5.40
CA TRP A 57 6.10 6.37 5.15
C TRP A 57 5.18 5.24 4.72
N ASN A 58 5.67 4.30 3.91
CA ASN A 58 4.94 3.06 3.60
C ASN A 58 4.70 2.25 4.87
N GLU A 59 5.72 2.13 5.73
CA GLU A 59 5.63 1.40 6.99
C GLU A 59 4.61 2.02 7.94
N PHE A 60 4.66 3.35 8.12
CA PHE A 60 3.72 4.10 8.94
C PHE A 60 2.28 3.96 8.42
N GLU A 61 2.08 4.14 7.11
CA GLU A 61 0.74 4.04 6.52
C GLU A 61 0.19 2.61 6.64
N LEU A 62 1.03 1.59 6.38
CA LEU A 62 0.61 0.21 6.48
C LEU A 62 0.20 -0.15 7.91
N ARG A 63 0.97 0.26 8.92
CA ARG A 63 0.60 0.11 10.34
C ARG A 63 -0.72 0.80 10.67
N ASP A 64 -0.93 2.03 10.21
CA ASP A 64 -2.17 2.78 10.45
C ASP A 64 -3.38 2.08 9.81
N GLN A 65 -3.23 1.60 8.58
CA GLN A 65 -4.31 0.88 7.88
C GLN A 65 -4.63 -0.47 8.55
N ILE A 66 -3.62 -1.26 8.92
CA ILE A 66 -3.83 -2.52 9.64
C ILE A 66 -4.43 -2.27 11.03
N SER A 67 -4.03 -1.20 11.71
CA SER A 67 -4.62 -0.76 12.99
C SER A 67 -6.11 -0.45 12.85
N LYS A 68 -6.49 0.32 11.83
CA LYS A 68 -7.88 0.65 11.52
C LYS A 68 -8.70 -0.61 11.26
N LEU A 69 -8.20 -1.52 10.42
CA LEU A 69 -8.87 -2.79 10.13
C LEU A 69 -9.07 -3.64 11.39
N ASN A 70 -8.08 -3.71 12.27
CA ASN A 70 -8.18 -4.44 13.53
C ASN A 70 -9.20 -3.81 14.49
N LEU A 71 -9.22 -2.47 14.60
CA LEU A 71 -10.22 -1.75 15.38
C LEU A 71 -11.64 -2.00 14.85
N GLU A 72 -11.84 -1.86 13.54
CA GLU A 72 -13.13 -2.09 12.89
C GLU A 72 -13.62 -3.52 13.11
N ARG A 73 -12.72 -4.51 12.97
CA ARG A 73 -13.02 -5.92 13.28
C ARG A 73 -13.45 -6.08 14.73
N LYS A 74 -12.75 -5.46 15.69
CA LYS A 74 -13.15 -5.51 17.11
C LYS A 74 -14.51 -4.87 17.33
N PHE A 75 -14.80 -3.73 16.73
CA PHE A 75 -16.10 -3.08 16.86
C PHE A 75 -17.23 -4.00 16.39
N ILE A 76 -17.06 -4.63 15.22
CA ILE A 76 -18.02 -5.60 14.69
C ILE A 76 -18.18 -6.80 15.63
N MET A 77 -17.09 -7.35 16.15
CA MET A 77 -17.13 -8.47 17.09
C MET A 77 -17.86 -8.13 18.40
N HIS A 78 -17.89 -6.86 18.80
CA HIS A 78 -18.63 -6.38 19.97
C HIS A 78 -20.07 -5.94 19.62
N GLY A 79 -20.53 -6.22 18.40
CA GLY A 79 -21.91 -5.96 17.97
C GLY A 79 -22.19 -4.55 17.47
N PHE A 80 -21.17 -3.71 17.29
CA PHE A 80 -21.36 -2.38 16.72
C PHE A 80 -21.53 -2.45 15.21
N SER A 81 -22.50 -1.68 14.71
CA SER A 81 -22.64 -1.41 13.27
C SER A 81 -21.70 -0.27 12.83
N VAL A 82 -21.42 -0.18 11.53
CA VAL A 82 -20.54 0.86 10.96
C VAL A 82 -20.92 2.29 11.40
N PRO A 83 -22.21 2.70 11.41
CA PRO A 83 -22.60 4.02 11.92
C PRO A 83 -22.23 4.28 13.38
N GLU A 84 -22.02 3.24 14.18
CA GLU A 84 -21.74 3.31 15.61
C GLU A 84 -20.23 3.28 15.92
N PHE A 85 -19.37 3.14 14.91
CA PHE A 85 -17.92 3.08 15.10
C PHE A 85 -17.34 4.32 15.80
N GLY A 86 -17.99 5.49 15.64
CA GLY A 86 -17.63 6.69 16.39
C GLY A 86 -17.73 6.49 17.91
N LYS A 87 -18.82 5.86 18.38
CA LYS A 87 -19.01 5.53 19.80
C LYS A 87 -18.12 4.38 20.24
N ALA A 88 -17.94 3.37 19.38
CA ALA A 88 -17.11 2.21 19.68
C ALA A 88 -15.66 2.60 20.00
N LYS A 89 -15.12 3.62 19.33
CA LYS A 89 -13.76 4.17 19.56
C LYS A 89 -13.54 4.71 20.97
N GLU A 90 -14.61 5.11 21.68
CA GLU A 90 -14.50 5.62 23.05
C GLU A 90 -14.35 4.48 24.08
N ILE A 91 -14.69 3.25 23.70
CA ILE A 91 -14.82 2.10 24.62
C ILE A 91 -13.81 1.00 24.26
N ILE A 92 -13.60 0.77 22.96
CA ILE A 92 -12.75 -0.29 22.43
C ILE A 92 -11.48 0.34 21.86
N VAL A 93 -10.35 -0.08 22.40
CA VAL A 93 -9.01 0.37 22.00
C VAL A 93 -8.12 -0.82 21.67
N LEU A 94 -7.05 -0.55 20.92
CA LEU A 94 -5.98 -1.52 20.69
C LEU A 94 -5.10 -1.60 21.95
N ASN A 95 -5.03 -2.79 22.53
CA ASN A 95 -4.10 -3.09 23.61
C ASN A 95 -2.70 -3.38 23.03
N GLU A 96 -1.73 -3.61 23.91
CA GLU A 96 -0.34 -3.80 23.50
C GLU A 96 -0.13 -5.06 22.64
N ASN A 97 -0.86 -6.14 22.92
CA ASN A 97 -0.79 -7.36 22.11
C ASN A 97 -1.32 -7.11 20.69
N ASP A 98 -2.36 -6.29 20.54
CA ASP A 98 -2.87 -5.91 19.21
C ASP A 98 -1.83 -5.10 18.45
N LYS A 99 -1.18 -4.13 19.09
CA LYS A 99 -0.15 -3.31 18.47
C LYS A 99 1.04 -4.14 18.01
N ASN A 100 1.51 -5.07 18.84
CA ASN A 100 2.59 -5.98 18.46
C ASN A 100 2.20 -6.82 17.24
N ALA A 101 0.97 -7.36 17.21
CA ALA A 101 0.48 -8.13 16.07
C ALA A 101 0.35 -7.27 14.80
N ILE A 102 -0.02 -5.99 14.93
CA ILE A 102 -0.07 -5.03 13.82
C ILE A 102 1.34 -4.77 13.27
N ASP A 103 2.31 -4.56 14.15
CA ASP A 103 3.70 -4.33 13.77
C ASP A 103 4.30 -5.55 13.07
N ASP A 104 4.08 -6.75 13.61
CA ASP A 104 4.53 -8.01 13.01
C ASP A 104 3.92 -8.22 11.61
N ALA A 105 2.61 -7.96 11.45
CA ALA A 105 1.94 -8.07 10.17
C ALA A 105 2.46 -7.06 9.14
N ALA A 106 2.66 -5.80 9.55
CA ALA A 106 3.21 -4.77 8.68
C ALA A 106 4.64 -5.12 8.23
N LEU A 107 5.49 -5.55 9.16
CA LEU A 107 6.87 -5.94 8.86
C LEU A 107 6.92 -7.15 7.94
N SER A 108 6.12 -8.19 8.21
CA SER A 108 6.04 -9.38 7.36
C SER A 108 5.67 -9.04 5.91
N LEU A 109 4.72 -8.11 5.69
CA LEU A 109 4.35 -7.66 4.35
C LEU A 109 5.47 -6.87 3.67
N LEU A 110 6.29 -6.15 4.44
CA LEU A 110 7.41 -5.36 3.92
C LEU A 110 8.68 -6.18 3.72
N GLU A 111 8.80 -7.41 4.25
CA GLU A 111 9.98 -8.28 4.04
C GLU A 111 10.29 -8.56 2.56
N ILE A 112 9.28 -8.49 1.70
CA ILE A 112 9.44 -8.64 0.24
C ILE A 112 10.18 -7.46 -0.41
N SER A 113 10.35 -6.38 0.34
CA SER A 113 10.79 -5.08 -0.15
C SER A 113 12.02 -4.58 0.61
N LYS A 114 12.87 -3.83 -0.09
CA LYS A 114 14.06 -3.22 0.48
C LYS A 114 13.73 -1.82 0.98
N HIS A 115 14.11 -1.50 2.22
CA HIS A 115 13.98 -0.15 2.74
C HIS A 115 14.89 0.82 1.97
N GLU A 116 14.33 1.92 1.48
CA GLU A 116 15.03 2.95 0.73
C GLU A 116 14.37 4.31 0.92
N GLU A 117 15.15 5.25 1.46
CA GLU A 117 14.66 6.60 1.80
C GLU A 117 15.00 7.63 0.73
N VAL A 118 14.07 8.58 0.59
CA VAL A 118 14.27 9.83 -0.15
C VAL A 118 13.93 10.97 0.79
N GLU A 119 14.86 11.91 0.92
CA GLU A 119 14.62 13.13 1.70
C GLU A 119 13.40 13.87 1.14
N LEU A 120 12.38 14.04 1.99
CA LEU A 120 11.14 14.69 1.58
C LEU A 120 11.33 16.19 1.41
N ASN A 121 10.82 16.71 0.29
CA ASN A 121 10.65 18.14 0.11
C ASN A 121 9.20 18.52 0.44
N MET A 122 8.99 19.04 1.65
CA MET A 122 7.65 19.44 2.11
C MET A 122 6.98 20.49 1.23
N ASN A 123 7.74 21.35 0.56
CA ASN A 123 7.14 22.33 -0.35
C ASN A 123 6.54 21.65 -1.59
N GLU A 124 7.19 20.63 -2.15
CA GLU A 124 6.63 19.86 -3.26
C GLU A 124 5.42 19.04 -2.83
N ILE A 125 5.50 18.40 -1.66
CA ILE A 125 4.37 17.63 -1.09
C ILE A 125 3.15 18.54 -0.90
N LEU A 126 3.33 19.71 -0.29
CA LEU A 126 2.24 20.66 -0.07
C LEU A 126 1.63 21.20 -1.37
N LYS A 127 2.41 21.29 -2.47
CA LYS A 127 1.85 21.63 -3.79
C LYS A 127 0.88 20.56 -4.27
N MET A 128 1.22 19.27 -4.13
CA MET A 128 0.35 18.16 -4.52
C MET A 128 -0.92 18.11 -3.66
N VAL A 129 -0.79 18.29 -2.34
CA VAL A 129 -1.92 18.33 -1.40
C VAL A 129 -2.89 19.47 -1.74
N ARG A 130 -2.37 20.67 -2.05
CA ARG A 130 -3.21 21.82 -2.47
C ARG A 130 -3.97 21.57 -3.77
N LYS A 131 -3.55 20.59 -4.57
CA LYS A 131 -4.22 20.16 -5.81
C LYS A 131 -5.16 18.97 -5.58
N GLY A 132 -5.33 18.53 -4.33
CA GLY A 132 -6.35 17.57 -3.93
C GLY A 132 -5.86 16.13 -3.78
N LEU A 133 -4.55 15.87 -3.85
CA LEU A 133 -4.00 14.59 -3.42
C LEU A 133 -4.03 14.50 -1.89
N SER A 134 -4.19 13.31 -1.34
CA SER A 134 -3.96 13.11 0.09
C SER A 134 -2.48 13.33 0.42
N PHE A 135 -2.18 13.57 1.70
CA PHE A 135 -0.80 13.75 2.14
C PHE A 135 0.06 12.49 1.88
N MET A 136 -0.49 11.30 2.16
CA MET A 136 0.22 10.04 1.93
C MET A 136 0.41 9.75 0.45
N ASP A 137 -0.62 9.96 -0.38
CA ASP A 137 -0.48 9.82 -1.83
C ASP A 137 0.60 10.76 -2.38
N SER A 138 0.63 12.00 -1.88
CA SER A 138 1.64 12.99 -2.27
C SER A 138 3.06 12.54 -1.92
N ILE A 139 3.24 11.88 -0.76
CA ILE A 139 4.53 11.28 -0.37
C ILE A 139 4.90 10.15 -1.32
N LEU A 140 4.00 9.21 -1.60
CA LEU A 140 4.30 8.06 -2.47
C LEU A 140 4.64 8.51 -3.90
N VAL A 141 3.90 9.48 -4.44
CA VAL A 141 4.17 10.08 -5.75
C VAL A 141 5.53 10.78 -5.75
N PHE A 142 5.81 11.58 -4.72
CA PHE A 142 7.11 12.24 -4.56
C PHE A 142 8.25 11.22 -4.51
N GLN A 143 8.13 10.16 -3.71
CA GLN A 143 9.15 9.14 -3.57
C GLN A 143 9.40 8.41 -4.89
N ALA A 144 8.35 8.06 -5.64
CA ALA A 144 8.53 7.41 -6.94
C ALA A 144 9.24 8.34 -7.93
N GLU A 145 8.85 9.61 -8.00
CA GLU A 145 9.43 10.59 -8.90
C GLU A 145 10.92 10.84 -8.60
N TYR A 146 11.24 11.13 -7.34
CA TYR A 146 12.57 11.60 -6.94
C TYR A 146 13.53 10.48 -6.49
N ASN A 147 13.05 9.25 -6.29
CA ASN A 147 13.95 8.10 -6.13
C ASN A 147 14.53 7.68 -7.48
N LYS A 148 15.86 7.81 -7.63
CA LYS A 148 16.61 7.43 -8.84
C LYS A 148 16.60 5.93 -9.12
N ASN A 149 16.40 5.10 -8.10
CA ASN A 149 16.30 3.65 -8.22
C ASN A 149 14.86 3.18 -8.37
N CYS A 150 13.86 4.07 -8.40
CA CYS A 150 12.46 3.69 -8.60
C CYS A 150 12.04 3.93 -10.05
N ASP A 151 11.59 2.87 -10.70
CA ASP A 151 10.99 2.93 -12.04
C ASP A 151 9.52 3.36 -11.96
N TYR A 152 8.75 2.79 -11.02
CA TYR A 152 7.30 2.99 -10.95
C TYR A 152 6.73 2.94 -9.53
N LEU A 153 5.72 3.77 -9.27
CA LEU A 153 4.70 3.53 -8.24
C LEU A 153 3.58 2.70 -8.85
N VAL A 154 3.30 1.54 -8.26
CA VAL A 154 2.18 0.67 -8.67
C VAL A 154 1.04 0.87 -7.69
N THR A 155 -0.12 1.27 -8.20
CA THR A 155 -1.35 1.51 -7.41
C THR A 155 -2.58 0.91 -8.09
N ARG A 156 -3.57 0.50 -7.30
CA ARG A 156 -4.91 0.18 -7.82
C ARG A 156 -5.83 1.40 -7.90
N ASP A 157 -5.46 2.51 -7.28
CA ASP A 157 -6.25 3.73 -7.23
C ASP A 157 -6.29 4.41 -8.61
N ASN A 158 -7.47 4.37 -9.22
CA ASN A 158 -7.74 5.03 -10.50
C ASN A 158 -7.82 6.56 -10.36
N THR A 159 -8.28 7.05 -9.22
CA THR A 159 -8.42 8.47 -8.90
C THR A 159 -7.04 9.08 -8.76
N LEU A 160 -6.15 8.46 -7.97
CA LEU A 160 -4.76 8.89 -7.83
C LEU A 160 -4.08 9.00 -9.20
N ARG A 161 -4.15 7.94 -10.02
CA ARG A 161 -3.56 7.93 -11.37
C ARG A 161 -4.10 9.04 -12.26
N LYS A 162 -5.41 9.30 -12.22
CA LYS A 162 -6.02 10.39 -13.00
C LYS A 162 -5.50 11.74 -12.55
N GLN A 163 -5.50 12.01 -11.24
CA GLN A 163 -5.06 13.30 -10.69
C GLN A 163 -3.57 13.54 -10.96
N VAL A 164 -2.71 12.53 -10.76
CA VAL A 164 -1.27 12.63 -11.04
C VAL A 164 -1.01 12.98 -12.50
N ASN A 165 -1.71 12.33 -13.43
CA ASN A 165 -1.57 12.59 -14.86
C ASN A 165 -2.14 13.96 -15.25
N GLU A 166 -3.30 14.35 -14.70
CA GLU A 166 -3.94 15.65 -14.97
C GLU A 166 -3.04 16.82 -14.55
N PHE A 167 -2.43 16.72 -13.36
CA PHE A 167 -1.53 17.74 -12.84
C PHE A 167 -0.07 17.56 -13.26
N LYS A 168 0.24 16.50 -14.02
CA LYS A 168 1.59 16.15 -14.51
C LYS A 168 2.62 16.05 -13.39
N PHE A 169 2.25 15.46 -12.25
CA PHE A 169 3.17 15.31 -11.11
C PHE A 169 4.23 14.24 -11.34
N SER A 170 3.89 13.15 -12.03
CA SER A 170 4.82 12.07 -12.31
C SER A 170 4.29 11.18 -13.44
N GLU A 171 5.16 10.70 -14.31
CA GLU A 171 4.84 9.67 -15.31
C GLU A 171 5.07 8.24 -14.77
N LYS A 172 5.58 8.13 -13.53
CA LYS A 172 5.94 6.86 -12.90
C LYS A 172 4.78 6.17 -12.19
N VAL A 173 3.61 6.80 -12.12
CA VAL A 173 2.45 6.24 -11.40
C VAL A 173 1.60 5.41 -12.34
N ILE A 174 1.70 4.08 -12.21
CA ILE A 174 1.01 3.11 -13.05
C ILE A 174 0.10 2.22 -12.19
N GLY A 175 -0.77 1.44 -12.83
CA GLY A 175 -1.51 0.42 -12.07
C GLY A 175 -1.23 -0.98 -12.51
N GLY A 176 -1.77 -1.93 -11.75
CA GLY A 176 -1.41 -3.35 -11.80
C GLY A 176 -1.41 -3.93 -13.22
N LYS A 177 -2.44 -3.66 -14.03
CA LYS A 177 -2.48 -4.14 -15.43
C LYS A 177 -1.29 -3.65 -16.28
N THR A 178 -0.97 -2.35 -16.19
CA THR A 178 0.16 -1.77 -16.94
C THR A 178 1.48 -2.32 -16.43
N PHE A 179 1.61 -2.47 -15.11
CA PHE A 179 2.79 -3.08 -14.49
C PHE A 179 3.00 -4.53 -14.96
N LEU A 180 1.96 -5.36 -14.93
CA LEU A 180 2.02 -6.76 -15.38
C LEU A 180 2.43 -6.90 -16.85
N SER A 181 2.08 -5.94 -17.71
CA SER A 181 2.52 -5.95 -19.12
C SER A 181 4.01 -5.58 -19.32
N LYS A 182 4.67 -5.02 -18.29
CA LYS A 182 6.07 -4.58 -18.36
C LYS A 182 7.07 -5.63 -17.86
N ILE A 183 6.58 -6.69 -17.19
CA ILE A 183 7.35 -7.81 -16.63
C ILE A 183 7.30 -9.02 -17.56
#